data_AF-A0A955LYW3-F1
#
_entry.id   AF-A0A955LYW3-F1
#
_cell.length_a   1.000
_cell.length_b   1.000
_cell.length_c   1.000
_cell.angle_alpha   90.00
_cell.angle_beta   90.00
_cell.angle_gamma   90.00
#
_symmetry.space_group_name_H-M   'P 1'
#
loop_
_entity.id
_entity.type
_entity.pdbx_description
1 polymer ?
#
loop_
_entity_poly.entity_id
_entity_poly.type
_entity_poly.pdbx_seq_one_letter_code
_entity_poly.pdbx_strand_id
1 'polypeptide(L)'
;ASLKNPLGKEFTETFMGRIQEADEFYKRITPFELSEEERNIQRQAFAGMLWSKQFYNYVVEDWLKGDKFPPPKERYSGRNHEWKHLYNDDILSMPDKWEYPWFAAWDAAFHMIPFTMIDPEFAKHQMELYTREWYMHPNGQIPAYEWNFSDVNPPVHAWAALRVFKIEKKMHGNADYDFLERTFQKLLLNFTWWVNRKDADGRNIFEGGFLGMDNIGVFDRSSELPIGGHLHQADGTSWMAMYCLNMLAIALELTKKNMVYEDIASKFFEHFIYIARAMNNMGDESVNLWNEKEGFYSDVAHTHEGLIPFKIFSMVGLIPLFAIEVLSSDTIERLPGFKKRMEWFINNRPDLCNLISCPRTAKKEGRRVLSLVSPKKLERILRRLLDENEFLSEFGIRTVSKRHKDNPYIFKTNGSEYSVKYAPGESDVHLFGGNSNWRGPVWFPVTYLLIESLQKFHYYLGDEFKVEAPLGSGNKMSLWEVSQFISKRLINLFEKNKDNVRPVYGDLDIFKNDPYWSEYILFFEYFHGDSGRGVGASHQTGWTGLVAKLIQQYAEYKTVEREGIHAILS
;
A
#
# COMPACT_ATOMS: atom_id res chain seq x y z
N ALA A 1 13.60 11.61 -49.13
CA ALA A 1 13.73 10.20 -48.71
C ALA A 1 14.20 9.36 -49.91
N SER A 2 15.06 8.37 -49.69
CA SER A 2 15.39 7.33 -50.69
C SER A 2 14.94 5.98 -50.13
N LEU A 3 14.82 4.92 -50.95
CA LEU A 3 14.55 3.57 -50.41
C LEU A 3 15.61 3.12 -49.38
N LYS A 4 16.81 3.71 -49.41
CA LYS A 4 17.89 3.47 -48.43
C LYS A 4 17.78 4.32 -47.16
N ASN A 5 17.05 5.43 -47.21
CA ASN A 5 16.71 6.27 -46.06
C ASN A 5 15.26 6.74 -46.22
N PRO A 6 14.28 5.85 -45.93
CA PRO A 6 12.88 6.08 -46.25
C PRO A 6 12.25 7.19 -45.40
N LEU A 7 12.82 7.47 -44.22
CA LEU A 7 12.33 8.50 -43.30
C LEU A 7 13.06 9.83 -43.45
N GLY A 8 14.26 9.83 -44.03
CA GLY A 8 15.00 11.04 -44.36
C GLY A 8 15.67 11.74 -43.17
N LYS A 9 16.35 12.85 -43.46
CA LYS A 9 17.15 13.61 -42.49
C LYS A 9 16.30 14.24 -41.39
N GLU A 10 15.15 14.80 -41.74
CA GLU A 10 14.23 15.46 -40.80
C GLU A 10 13.73 14.50 -39.71
N PHE A 11 13.41 13.25 -40.08
CA PHE A 11 13.08 12.21 -39.10
C PHE A 11 14.25 11.96 -38.14
N THR A 12 15.47 11.78 -38.65
CA THR A 12 16.65 11.53 -37.81
C THR A 12 16.91 12.70 -36.87
N GLU A 13 16.86 13.94 -37.34
CA GLU A 13 17.06 15.13 -36.52
C GLU A 13 15.98 15.24 -35.44
N THR A 14 14.72 15.00 -35.80
CA THR A 14 13.60 15.03 -34.86
C THR A 14 13.75 13.93 -33.80
N PHE A 15 14.05 12.69 -34.22
CA PHE A 15 14.18 11.55 -33.31
C PHE A 15 15.33 11.75 -32.33
N MET A 16 16.51 12.19 -32.80
CA MET A 16 17.64 12.52 -31.95
C MET A 16 17.32 13.68 -31.00
N GLY A 17 16.61 14.71 -31.48
CA GLY A 17 16.14 15.80 -30.64
C GLY A 17 15.19 15.33 -29.53
N ARG A 18 14.22 14.44 -29.83
CA ARG A 18 13.32 13.85 -28.83
C ARG A 18 14.06 12.97 -27.81
N ILE A 19 15.10 12.24 -28.23
CA ILE A 19 15.95 11.47 -27.30
C ILE A 19 16.63 12.43 -26.30
N GLN A 20 17.26 13.49 -26.80
CA GLN A 20 17.93 14.47 -25.94
C GLN A 20 16.95 15.14 -24.97
N GLU A 21 15.79 15.59 -25.44
CA GLU A 21 14.75 16.19 -24.60
C GLU A 21 14.27 15.21 -23.51
N ALA A 22 14.10 13.93 -23.85
CA ALA A 22 13.73 12.91 -22.88
C ALA A 22 14.83 12.67 -21.83
N ASP A 23 16.10 12.66 -22.25
CA ASP A 23 17.25 12.52 -21.34
C ASP A 23 17.33 13.70 -20.36
N GLU A 24 17.17 14.92 -20.87
CA GLU A 24 17.12 16.15 -20.07
C GLU A 24 15.93 16.14 -19.10
N PHE A 25 14.75 15.71 -19.56
CA PHE A 25 13.55 15.57 -18.73
C PHE A 25 13.80 14.65 -17.54
N TYR A 26 14.25 13.40 -17.78
CA TYR A 26 14.44 12.43 -16.69
C TYR A 26 15.60 12.80 -15.77
N LYS A 27 16.65 13.47 -16.27
CA LYS A 27 17.72 14.04 -15.44
C LYS A 27 17.20 15.10 -14.47
N ARG A 28 16.20 15.89 -14.86
CA ARG A 28 15.55 16.87 -13.97
C ARG A 28 14.67 16.21 -12.92
N ILE A 29 14.00 15.09 -13.25
CA ILE A 29 13.12 14.37 -12.32
C ILE A 29 13.91 13.78 -11.14
N THR A 30 15.08 13.20 -11.42
CA THR A 30 16.00 12.70 -10.39
C THR A 30 17.33 13.44 -10.50
N PRO A 31 17.48 14.61 -9.82
CA PRO A 31 18.69 15.42 -9.90
C PRO A 31 19.87 14.85 -9.09
N PHE A 32 19.64 13.75 -8.37
CA PHE A 32 20.63 13.06 -7.55
C PHE A 32 21.52 12.14 -8.40
N GLU A 33 22.69 11.78 -7.86
CA GLU A 33 23.60 10.87 -8.54
C GLU A 33 23.00 9.46 -8.61
N LEU A 34 22.93 8.92 -9.83
CA LEU A 34 22.47 7.56 -10.14
C LEU A 34 23.53 6.87 -10.98
N SER A 35 23.76 5.59 -10.72
CA SER A 35 24.43 4.71 -11.68
C SER A 35 23.65 4.65 -13.00
N GLU A 36 24.33 4.29 -14.09
CA GLU A 36 23.67 4.09 -15.39
C GLU A 36 22.56 3.03 -15.31
N GLU A 37 22.79 1.99 -14.51
CA GLU A 37 21.85 0.91 -14.26
C GLU A 37 20.58 1.40 -13.52
N GLU A 38 20.74 2.10 -12.39
CA GLU A 38 19.61 2.69 -11.65
C GLU A 38 18.81 3.67 -12.54
N ARG A 39 19.50 4.46 -13.38
CA ARG A 39 18.85 5.39 -14.32
C ARG A 39 18.04 4.63 -15.39
N ASN A 40 18.59 3.54 -15.93
CA ASN A 40 17.90 2.71 -16.91
C ASN A 40 16.65 2.05 -16.33
N ILE A 41 16.76 1.43 -15.15
CA ILE A 41 15.63 0.81 -14.43
C ILE A 41 14.53 1.85 -14.20
N GLN A 42 14.89 3.02 -13.65
CA GLN A 42 13.93 4.08 -13.35
C GLN A 42 13.22 4.59 -14.62
N ARG A 43 13.95 4.79 -15.72
CA ARG A 43 13.37 5.25 -16.98
C ARG A 43 12.40 4.23 -17.56
N GLN A 44 12.75 2.94 -17.55
CA GLN A 44 11.88 1.89 -18.05
C GLN A 44 10.64 1.71 -17.18
N ALA A 45 10.75 1.88 -15.86
CA ALA A 45 9.59 1.90 -14.98
C ALA A 45 8.62 3.04 -15.35
N PHE A 46 9.13 4.27 -15.55
CA PHE A 46 8.28 5.38 -16.00
C PHE A 46 7.66 5.16 -17.39
N ALA A 47 8.43 4.61 -18.33
CA ALA A 47 7.92 4.26 -19.66
C ALA A 47 6.79 3.23 -19.56
N GLY A 48 6.95 2.22 -18.71
CA GLY A 48 5.92 1.24 -18.42
C GLY A 48 4.65 1.84 -17.82
N MET A 49 4.78 2.72 -16.82
CA MET A 49 3.63 3.46 -16.26
C MET A 49 2.83 4.16 -17.38
N LEU A 50 3.53 4.93 -18.23
CA LEU A 50 2.90 5.64 -19.35
C LEU A 50 2.26 4.68 -20.37
N TRP A 51 2.88 3.53 -20.62
CA TRP A 51 2.38 2.52 -21.56
C TRP A 51 1.13 1.80 -21.05
N SER A 52 0.98 1.68 -19.73
CA SER A 52 -0.20 1.09 -19.06
C SER A 52 -1.42 2.02 -19.01
N LYS A 53 -1.32 3.26 -19.49
CA LYS A 53 -2.50 4.13 -19.68
C LYS A 53 -3.40 3.56 -20.79
N GLN A 54 -4.68 3.36 -20.52
CA GLN A 54 -5.67 2.87 -21.48
C GLN A 54 -6.96 3.66 -21.42
N PHE A 55 -7.57 3.91 -22.58
CA PHE A 55 -8.95 4.39 -22.63
C PHE A 55 -9.88 3.25 -22.21
N TYR A 56 -10.70 3.50 -21.20
CA TYR A 56 -11.58 2.51 -20.60
C TYR A 56 -13.02 3.03 -20.64
N ASN A 57 -13.83 2.43 -21.51
CA ASN A 57 -15.25 2.77 -21.67
C ASN A 57 -16.12 1.63 -21.16
N TYR A 58 -16.82 1.85 -20.06
CA TYR A 58 -17.78 0.90 -19.49
C TYR A 58 -18.89 1.64 -18.77
N VAL A 59 -20.07 1.67 -19.40
CA VAL A 59 -21.29 2.27 -18.85
C VAL A 59 -22.22 1.14 -18.44
N VAL A 60 -22.40 0.94 -17.13
CA VAL A 60 -23.14 -0.21 -16.59
C VAL A 60 -24.59 -0.20 -17.08
N GLU A 61 -25.24 0.97 -17.09
CA GLU A 61 -26.62 1.08 -17.54
C GLU A 61 -26.79 0.66 -19.00
N ASP A 62 -25.90 1.10 -19.90
CA ASP A 62 -25.94 0.74 -21.32
C ASP A 62 -25.63 -0.74 -21.52
N TRP A 63 -24.65 -1.28 -20.79
CA TRP A 63 -24.35 -2.72 -20.80
C TRP A 63 -25.57 -3.56 -20.44
N LEU A 64 -26.28 -3.19 -19.37
CA LEU A 64 -27.49 -3.89 -18.90
C LEU A 64 -28.68 -3.75 -19.86
N LYS A 65 -28.83 -2.60 -20.53
CA LYS A 65 -29.90 -2.37 -21.51
C LYS A 65 -29.65 -3.03 -22.85
N GLY A 66 -28.39 -3.28 -23.19
CA GLY A 66 -28.00 -3.73 -24.52
C GLY A 66 -28.06 -2.59 -25.55
N ASP A 67 -27.77 -2.93 -26.80
CA ASP A 67 -27.74 -1.99 -27.91
C ASP A 67 -29.05 -2.07 -28.72
N LYS A 68 -28.96 -2.33 -30.04
CA LYS A 68 -30.12 -2.54 -30.90
C LYS A 68 -30.85 -3.87 -30.59
N PHE A 69 -30.19 -4.82 -29.93
CA PHE A 69 -30.78 -6.12 -29.60
C PHE A 69 -31.00 -6.25 -28.09
N PRO A 70 -32.15 -6.81 -27.65
CA PRO A 70 -32.40 -7.03 -26.25
C PRO A 70 -31.36 -8.02 -25.67
N PRO A 71 -30.75 -7.72 -24.52
CA PRO A 71 -29.76 -8.59 -23.92
C PRO A 71 -30.42 -9.84 -23.31
N PRO A 72 -29.65 -10.93 -23.09
CA PRO A 72 -30.13 -12.08 -22.33
C PRO A 72 -30.62 -11.67 -20.94
N LYS A 73 -31.67 -12.35 -20.43
CA LYS A 73 -32.30 -12.01 -19.14
C LYS A 73 -31.32 -12.11 -17.97
N GLU A 74 -30.38 -13.02 -18.05
CA GLU A 74 -29.33 -13.28 -17.07
C GLU A 74 -28.44 -12.05 -16.86
N ARG A 75 -28.33 -11.16 -17.87
CA ARG A 75 -27.53 -9.94 -17.77
C ARG A 75 -28.04 -8.99 -16.69
N TYR A 76 -29.34 -8.92 -16.45
CA TYR A 76 -29.94 -8.00 -15.48
C TYR A 76 -29.62 -8.32 -14.02
N SER A 77 -29.13 -9.53 -13.74
CA SER A 77 -28.67 -9.98 -12.43
C SER A 77 -27.19 -10.38 -12.43
N GLY A 78 -26.47 -10.03 -13.50
CA GLY A 78 -25.05 -10.36 -13.66
C GLY A 78 -24.12 -9.47 -12.83
N ARG A 79 -22.82 -9.60 -13.09
CA ARG A 79 -21.75 -8.74 -12.56
C ARG A 79 -22.17 -7.27 -12.56
N ASN A 80 -21.94 -6.60 -11.43
CA ASN A 80 -22.10 -5.15 -11.24
C ASN A 80 -23.49 -4.58 -11.56
N HIS A 81 -24.54 -5.40 -11.67
CA HIS A 81 -25.88 -4.92 -12.05
C HIS A 81 -26.49 -3.88 -11.09
N GLU A 82 -25.99 -3.82 -9.85
CA GLU A 82 -26.36 -2.83 -8.83
C GLU A 82 -25.71 -1.46 -9.05
N TRP A 83 -24.65 -1.38 -9.86
CA TRP A 83 -23.85 -0.17 -10.11
C TRP A 83 -24.33 0.62 -11.33
N LYS A 84 -25.64 0.76 -11.53
CA LYS A 84 -26.23 1.37 -12.74
C LYS A 84 -25.78 2.82 -13.00
N HIS A 85 -25.34 3.53 -11.97
CA HIS A 85 -24.85 4.91 -12.06
C HIS A 85 -23.40 5.00 -12.59
N LEU A 86 -22.68 3.88 -12.63
CA LEU A 86 -21.25 3.88 -12.95
C LEU A 86 -21.05 4.06 -14.46
N TYR A 87 -20.28 5.10 -14.78
CA TYR A 87 -19.98 5.56 -16.13
C TYR A 87 -18.47 5.76 -16.25
N ASN A 88 -17.77 4.85 -16.92
CA ASN A 88 -16.35 5.02 -17.22
C ASN A 88 -16.18 5.46 -18.68
N ASP A 89 -15.42 6.54 -18.90
CA ASP A 89 -15.13 7.08 -20.24
C ASP A 89 -13.81 7.87 -20.24
N ASP A 90 -12.81 7.33 -19.54
CA ASP A 90 -11.58 8.03 -19.19
C ASP A 90 -10.34 7.23 -19.59
N ILE A 91 -9.19 7.91 -19.66
CA ILE A 91 -7.89 7.25 -19.74
C ILE A 91 -7.48 6.89 -18.32
N LEU A 92 -7.40 5.59 -18.01
CA LEU A 92 -7.02 5.06 -16.70
C LEU A 92 -5.64 4.40 -16.74
N SER A 93 -4.94 4.45 -15.61
CA SER A 93 -3.75 3.61 -15.40
C SER A 93 -4.16 2.19 -15.03
N MET A 94 -3.76 1.21 -15.83
CA MET A 94 -4.01 -0.20 -15.55
C MET A 94 -2.88 -0.86 -14.76
N PRO A 95 -3.15 -1.90 -13.95
CA PRO A 95 -2.11 -2.69 -13.27
C PRO A 95 -1.11 -3.30 -14.27
N ASP A 96 -1.64 -3.87 -15.35
CA ASP A 96 -0.89 -4.47 -16.46
C ASP A 96 -1.62 -4.15 -17.77
N LYS A 97 -0.90 -3.87 -18.86
CA LYS A 97 -1.52 -3.49 -20.13
C LYS A 97 -2.29 -4.63 -20.80
N TRP A 98 -1.87 -5.87 -20.61
CA TRP A 98 -2.27 -7.03 -21.38
C TRP A 98 -3.10 -8.01 -20.58
N GLU A 99 -2.64 -8.38 -19.38
CA GLU A 99 -3.29 -9.37 -18.51
C GLU A 99 -4.41 -8.75 -17.67
N TYR A 100 -4.21 -7.50 -17.24
CA TYR A 100 -5.18 -6.76 -16.44
C TYR A 100 -5.60 -5.45 -17.13
N PRO A 101 -6.23 -5.49 -18.33
CA PRO A 101 -6.67 -4.30 -19.08
C PRO A 101 -7.93 -3.66 -18.48
N TRP A 102 -7.96 -3.58 -17.14
CA TRP A 102 -9.05 -3.12 -16.31
C TRP A 102 -8.48 -2.56 -15.00
N PHE A 103 -9.20 -1.63 -14.38
CA PHE A 103 -8.71 -0.99 -13.17
C PHE A 103 -9.00 -1.80 -11.91
N ALA A 104 -8.06 -1.76 -10.97
CA ALA A 104 -8.31 -2.01 -9.56
C ALA A 104 -8.04 -0.71 -8.80
N ALA A 105 -9.01 -0.28 -7.99
CA ALA A 105 -8.94 1.04 -7.37
C ALA A 105 -7.78 1.14 -6.35
N TRP A 106 -7.49 0.07 -5.62
CA TRP A 106 -6.35 0.09 -4.69
C TRP A 106 -4.99 0.10 -5.40
N ASP A 107 -4.85 -0.60 -6.54
CA ASP A 107 -3.66 -0.51 -7.41
C ASP A 107 -3.42 0.93 -7.87
N ALA A 108 -4.46 1.63 -8.30
CA ALA A 108 -4.37 3.01 -8.79
C ALA A 108 -3.71 3.93 -7.76
N ALA A 109 -3.98 3.75 -6.46
CA ALA A 109 -3.35 4.51 -5.39
C ALA A 109 -1.81 4.37 -5.41
N PHE A 110 -1.28 3.19 -5.69
CA PHE A 110 0.16 2.94 -5.82
C PHE A 110 0.72 3.46 -7.13
N HIS A 111 -0.02 3.34 -8.23
CA HIS A 111 0.37 3.85 -9.55
C HIS A 111 0.64 5.35 -9.51
N MET A 112 -0.14 6.10 -8.73
CA MET A 112 -0.03 7.56 -8.71
C MET A 112 1.26 8.07 -8.06
N ILE A 113 1.95 7.25 -7.27
CA ILE A 113 3.22 7.64 -6.64
C ILE A 113 4.32 7.89 -7.68
N PRO A 114 4.68 6.94 -8.58
CA PRO A 114 5.63 7.21 -9.66
C PRO A 114 5.06 8.20 -10.69
N PHE A 115 3.74 8.20 -10.99
CA PHE A 115 3.19 9.19 -11.92
C PHE A 115 3.36 10.61 -11.44
N THR A 116 3.20 10.89 -10.15
CA THR A 116 3.37 12.26 -9.63
C THR A 116 4.76 12.83 -9.95
N MET A 117 5.77 11.97 -10.12
CA MET A 117 7.12 12.40 -10.47
C MET A 117 7.25 12.90 -11.92
N ILE A 118 6.36 12.49 -12.82
CA ILE A 118 6.46 12.80 -14.26
C ILE A 118 5.22 13.53 -14.81
N ASP A 119 4.07 13.40 -14.15
CA ASP A 119 2.75 13.87 -14.58
C ASP A 119 1.82 14.00 -13.35
N PRO A 120 2.03 15.02 -12.49
CA PRO A 120 1.23 15.23 -11.27
C PRO A 120 -0.24 15.55 -11.57
N GLU A 121 -0.55 16.17 -12.71
CA GLU A 121 -1.93 16.45 -13.10
C GLU A 121 -2.70 15.17 -13.41
N PHE A 122 -2.12 14.25 -14.18
CA PHE A 122 -2.72 12.93 -14.37
C PHE A 122 -2.87 12.20 -13.03
N ALA A 123 -1.87 12.29 -12.15
CA ALA A 123 -1.93 11.64 -10.84
C ALA A 123 -3.10 12.13 -9.98
N LYS A 124 -3.28 13.47 -9.89
CA LYS A 124 -4.42 14.08 -9.20
C LYS A 124 -5.75 13.69 -9.83
N HIS A 125 -5.84 13.74 -11.15
CA HIS A 125 -7.06 13.38 -11.87
C HIS A 125 -7.49 11.93 -11.61
N GLN A 126 -6.57 10.97 -11.68
CA GLN A 126 -6.87 9.56 -11.38
C GLN A 126 -7.38 9.36 -9.94
N MET A 127 -6.78 10.05 -8.96
CA MET A 127 -7.26 9.97 -7.58
C MET A 127 -8.68 10.54 -7.41
N GLU A 128 -9.00 11.63 -8.10
CA GLU A 128 -10.34 12.21 -8.06
C GLU A 128 -11.38 11.33 -8.77
N LEU A 129 -11.04 10.69 -9.91
CA LEU A 129 -11.97 9.91 -10.74
C LEU A 129 -12.74 8.88 -9.92
N TYR A 130 -12.07 8.05 -9.12
CA TYR A 130 -12.69 7.02 -8.27
C TYR A 130 -13.63 7.56 -7.19
N THR A 131 -13.65 8.88 -7.00
CA THR A 131 -14.48 9.57 -6.02
C THR A 131 -15.56 10.46 -6.63
N ARG A 132 -15.64 10.50 -7.96
CA ARG A 132 -16.69 11.23 -8.71
C ARG A 132 -18.05 10.54 -8.57
N GLU A 133 -19.11 11.33 -8.72
CA GLU A 133 -20.50 10.94 -8.55
C GLU A 133 -20.95 9.82 -9.51
N TRP A 134 -20.27 9.69 -10.65
CA TRP A 134 -20.51 8.67 -11.67
C TRP A 134 -19.50 7.50 -11.61
N TYR A 135 -18.64 7.45 -10.58
CA TYR A 135 -17.75 6.33 -10.29
C TYR A 135 -18.04 5.73 -8.90
N MET A 136 -18.07 6.57 -7.88
CA MET A 136 -18.35 6.18 -6.50
C MET A 136 -19.84 5.86 -6.33
N HIS A 137 -20.13 4.76 -5.65
CA HIS A 137 -21.50 4.42 -5.30
C HIS A 137 -22.15 5.52 -4.45
N PRO A 138 -23.43 5.86 -4.64
CA PRO A 138 -24.14 6.85 -3.82
C PRO A 138 -24.12 6.62 -2.29
N ASN A 139 -23.67 5.45 -1.83
CA ASN A 139 -23.53 5.11 -0.42
C ASN A 139 -22.12 5.43 0.14
N GLY A 140 -21.19 5.91 -0.71
CA GLY A 140 -19.79 6.20 -0.39
C GLY A 140 -18.78 5.13 -0.82
N GLN A 141 -19.20 3.96 -1.34
CA GLN A 141 -18.28 2.90 -1.76
C GLN A 141 -17.50 3.29 -3.03
N ILE A 142 -16.18 3.13 -3.00
CA ILE A 142 -15.32 3.19 -4.19
C ILE A 142 -15.40 1.84 -4.91
N PRO A 143 -15.59 1.79 -6.25
CA PRO A 143 -15.64 0.53 -6.98
C PRO A 143 -14.31 -0.22 -6.85
N ALA A 144 -14.34 -1.48 -6.43
CA ALA A 144 -13.12 -2.24 -6.19
C ALA A 144 -12.35 -2.54 -7.49
N TYR A 145 -12.90 -3.39 -8.34
CA TYR A 145 -12.32 -3.78 -9.61
C TYR A 145 -13.39 -4.30 -10.56
N GLU A 146 -13.05 -4.41 -11.84
CA GLU A 146 -14.04 -4.71 -12.89
C GLU A 146 -14.93 -5.90 -12.55
N TRP A 147 -14.38 -6.96 -11.95
CA TRP A 147 -15.14 -8.18 -11.64
C TRP A 147 -16.14 -8.16 -10.52
N ASN A 148 -15.99 -7.21 -9.61
CA ASN A 148 -16.92 -7.04 -8.52
C ASN A 148 -16.74 -5.64 -7.95
N PHE A 149 -17.48 -4.66 -8.46
CA PHE A 149 -17.40 -3.29 -7.94
C PHE A 149 -17.82 -3.22 -6.46
N SER A 150 -18.69 -4.12 -6.02
CA SER A 150 -19.15 -4.21 -4.63
C SER A 150 -18.15 -4.87 -3.68
N ASP A 151 -17.02 -5.38 -4.18
CA ASP A 151 -15.98 -5.93 -3.31
C ASP A 151 -15.28 -4.84 -2.49
N VAL A 152 -14.41 -5.27 -1.59
CA VAL A 152 -13.68 -4.39 -0.67
C VAL A 152 -12.20 -4.47 -0.95
N ASN A 153 -11.57 -3.32 -1.16
CA ASN A 153 -10.11 -3.24 -1.26
C ASN A 153 -9.52 -2.46 -0.07
N PRO A 154 -8.21 -2.55 0.18
CA PRO A 154 -7.55 -1.68 1.14
C PRO A 154 -7.84 -0.20 0.86
N PRO A 155 -8.30 0.58 1.86
CA PRO A 155 -8.64 2.00 1.72
C PRO A 155 -7.39 2.90 1.70
N VAL A 156 -6.48 2.66 0.75
CA VAL A 156 -5.21 3.38 0.60
C VAL A 156 -5.33 4.72 -0.16
N HIS A 157 -6.52 5.09 -0.62
CA HIS A 157 -6.74 6.31 -1.42
C HIS A 157 -6.36 7.60 -0.68
N ALA A 158 -6.67 7.70 0.62
CA ALA A 158 -6.29 8.86 1.43
C ALA A 158 -4.77 9.02 1.55
N TRP A 159 -4.07 7.90 1.71
CA TRP A 159 -2.61 7.89 1.72
C TRP A 159 -2.08 8.39 0.38
N ALA A 160 -2.54 7.81 -0.73
CA ALA A 160 -2.05 8.19 -2.06
C ALA A 160 -2.32 9.67 -2.38
N ALA A 161 -3.53 10.19 -2.09
CA ALA A 161 -3.85 11.61 -2.29
C ALA A 161 -2.90 12.54 -1.49
N LEU A 162 -2.62 12.20 -0.24
CA LEU A 162 -1.66 12.93 0.58
C LEU A 162 -0.22 12.82 0.03
N ARG A 163 0.18 11.66 -0.49
CA ARG A 163 1.51 11.49 -1.12
C ARG A 163 1.64 12.26 -2.42
N VAL A 164 0.64 12.24 -3.30
CA VAL A 164 0.60 13.03 -4.54
C VAL A 164 0.80 14.51 -4.19
N PHE A 165 0.01 15.04 -3.25
CA PHE A 165 0.11 16.42 -2.77
C PHE A 165 1.50 16.76 -2.23
N LYS A 166 2.09 15.90 -1.38
CA LYS A 166 3.41 16.14 -0.77
C LYS A 166 4.55 16.03 -1.78
N ILE A 167 4.48 15.07 -2.72
CA ILE A 167 5.50 14.87 -3.76
C ILE A 167 5.50 16.06 -4.72
N GLU A 168 4.34 16.51 -5.21
CA GLU A 168 4.20 17.68 -6.08
C GLU A 168 4.77 18.94 -5.39
N LYS A 169 4.39 19.17 -4.13
CA LYS A 169 4.90 20.28 -3.31
C LYS A 169 6.41 20.28 -3.19
N LYS A 170 7.02 19.11 -3.00
CA LYS A 170 8.48 18.98 -2.93
C LYS A 170 9.15 19.27 -4.27
N MET A 171 8.62 18.71 -5.35
CA MET A 171 9.27 18.74 -6.66
C MET A 171 9.11 20.09 -7.36
N HIS A 172 7.96 20.74 -7.19
CA HIS A 172 7.60 21.95 -7.94
C HIS A 172 7.40 23.18 -7.06
N GLY A 173 7.43 23.03 -5.73
CA GLY A 173 7.11 24.11 -4.79
C GLY A 173 5.63 24.50 -4.77
N ASN A 174 4.78 23.84 -5.58
CA ASN A 174 3.35 24.09 -5.66
C ASN A 174 2.55 23.07 -4.84
N ALA A 175 1.57 23.53 -4.08
CA ALA A 175 0.70 22.68 -3.27
C ALA A 175 -0.75 22.91 -3.68
N ASP A 176 -1.37 21.91 -4.32
CA ASP A 176 -2.75 21.97 -4.77
C ASP A 176 -3.72 21.62 -3.61
N TYR A 177 -4.04 22.64 -2.81
CA TYR A 177 -4.96 22.48 -1.69
C TYR A 177 -6.40 22.19 -2.16
N ASP A 178 -6.80 22.64 -3.34
CA ASP A 178 -8.15 22.42 -3.86
C ASP A 178 -8.34 20.95 -4.25
N PHE A 179 -7.34 20.32 -4.88
CA PHE A 179 -7.31 18.87 -5.09
C PHE A 179 -7.44 18.09 -3.77
N LEU A 180 -6.62 18.48 -2.78
CA LEU A 180 -6.59 17.79 -1.50
C LEU A 180 -7.93 17.92 -0.77
N GLU A 181 -8.52 19.12 -0.78
CA GLU A 181 -9.82 19.42 -0.18
C GLU A 181 -10.97 18.68 -0.88
N ARG A 182 -11.04 18.71 -2.21
CA ARG A 182 -12.06 17.96 -2.98
C ARG A 182 -12.01 16.46 -2.67
N THR A 183 -10.81 15.89 -2.69
CA THR A 183 -10.60 14.46 -2.43
C THR A 183 -10.95 14.12 -0.98
N PHE A 184 -10.55 14.96 -0.02
CA PHE A 184 -10.89 14.79 1.40
C PHE A 184 -12.40 14.72 1.63
N GLN A 185 -13.17 15.62 1.03
CA GLN A 185 -14.63 15.63 1.20
C GLN A 185 -15.30 14.36 0.67
N LYS A 186 -14.81 13.81 -0.45
CA LYS A 186 -15.33 12.53 -0.97
C LYS A 186 -14.89 11.34 -0.14
N LEU A 187 -13.65 11.35 0.34
CA LEU A 187 -13.14 10.33 1.24
C LEU A 187 -13.85 10.36 2.60
N LEU A 188 -14.46 11.46 3.04
CA LEU A 188 -15.35 11.43 4.20
C LEU A 188 -16.56 10.51 3.99
N LEU A 189 -17.15 10.51 2.79
CA LEU A 189 -18.26 9.62 2.44
C LEU A 189 -17.81 8.15 2.47
N ASN A 190 -16.65 7.87 1.89
CA ASN A 190 -16.10 6.52 1.89
C ASN A 190 -15.71 6.04 3.30
N PHE A 191 -15.10 6.90 4.12
CA PHE A 191 -14.81 6.58 5.52
C PHE A 191 -16.09 6.24 6.29
N THR A 192 -17.15 7.03 6.12
CA THR A 192 -18.45 6.76 6.76
C THR A 192 -19.09 5.48 6.24
N TRP A 193 -18.95 5.16 4.96
CA TRP A 193 -19.39 3.87 4.41
C TRP A 193 -18.69 2.71 5.12
N TRP A 194 -17.36 2.78 5.30
CA TRP A 194 -16.59 1.76 6.02
C TRP A 194 -17.10 1.58 7.46
N VAL A 195 -17.25 2.68 8.21
CA VAL A 195 -17.79 2.65 9.59
C VAL A 195 -19.18 2.01 9.64
N ASN A 196 -20.04 2.28 8.67
CA ASN A 196 -21.42 1.79 8.70
C ASN A 196 -21.60 0.38 8.12
N ARG A 197 -20.70 -0.08 7.24
CA ARG A 197 -20.90 -1.32 6.46
C ARG A 197 -19.87 -2.40 6.73
N LYS A 198 -18.74 -2.05 7.36
CA LYS A 198 -17.61 -2.95 7.58
C LYS A 198 -17.21 -3.07 9.05
N ASP A 199 -17.95 -2.43 9.95
CA ASP A 199 -17.91 -2.64 11.41
C ASP A 199 -19.28 -3.15 11.87
N ALA A 200 -19.56 -4.43 11.56
CA ALA A 200 -20.90 -5.03 11.70
C ALA A 200 -21.49 -4.91 13.12
N ASP A 201 -20.64 -4.95 14.14
CA ASP A 201 -21.03 -4.88 15.55
C ASP A 201 -20.93 -3.48 16.16
N GLY A 202 -20.46 -2.47 15.41
CA GLY A 202 -20.21 -1.12 15.92
C GLY A 202 -19.12 -1.06 16.99
N ARG A 203 -18.13 -1.97 16.91
CA ARG A 203 -17.06 -2.15 17.92
C ARG A 203 -15.72 -1.59 17.47
N ASN A 204 -15.66 -0.96 16.30
CA ASN A 204 -14.43 -0.50 15.64
C ASN A 204 -13.47 -1.66 15.30
N ILE A 205 -14.03 -2.82 14.97
CA ILE A 205 -13.29 -3.96 14.41
C ILE A 205 -13.81 -4.14 13.00
N PHE A 206 -12.94 -3.94 12.02
CA PHE A 206 -13.33 -3.87 10.62
C PHE A 206 -12.97 -5.15 9.87
N GLU A 207 -13.88 -5.58 9.00
CA GLU A 207 -13.78 -6.78 8.17
C GLU A 207 -14.27 -6.52 6.75
N GLY A 208 -13.74 -7.24 5.76
CA GLY A 208 -14.12 -6.99 4.37
C GLY A 208 -13.52 -7.95 3.34
N GLY A 209 -13.81 -9.24 3.43
CA GLY A 209 -13.33 -10.20 2.44
C GLY A 209 -11.82 -10.35 2.48
N PHE A 210 -11.16 -10.50 1.33
CA PHE A 210 -9.72 -10.74 1.28
C PHE A 210 -8.85 -9.47 1.32
N LEU A 211 -9.43 -8.28 1.11
CA LEU A 211 -8.74 -6.99 1.20
C LEU A 211 -7.44 -6.93 0.38
N GLY A 212 -7.49 -7.38 -0.87
CA GLY A 212 -6.33 -7.39 -1.78
C GLY A 212 -5.29 -8.49 -1.51
N MET A 213 -5.53 -9.38 -0.53
CA MET A 213 -4.66 -10.51 -0.21
C MET A 213 -5.42 -11.86 -0.25
N ASP A 214 -5.79 -12.26 -1.46
CA ASP A 214 -6.78 -13.29 -1.82
C ASP A 214 -6.64 -14.60 -1.02
N ASN A 215 -5.45 -15.19 -1.01
CA ASN A 215 -5.18 -16.50 -0.42
C ASN A 215 -4.30 -16.43 0.84
N ILE A 216 -4.13 -15.27 1.48
CA ILE A 216 -3.24 -15.13 2.65
C ILE A 216 -3.77 -15.86 3.90
N GLY A 217 -5.09 -15.99 4.00
CA GLY A 217 -5.77 -16.63 5.12
C GLY A 217 -5.83 -18.15 5.02
N VAL A 218 -6.22 -18.80 6.12
CA VAL A 218 -6.52 -20.25 6.16
C VAL A 218 -7.86 -20.59 5.48
N PHE A 219 -8.79 -19.64 5.48
CA PHE A 219 -10.09 -19.73 4.82
C PHE A 219 -10.22 -18.66 3.74
N ASP A 220 -11.13 -18.89 2.79
CA ASP A 220 -11.69 -17.81 2.00
C ASP A 220 -12.41 -16.82 2.92
N ARG A 221 -11.85 -15.62 3.04
CA ARG A 221 -12.34 -14.55 3.91
C ARG A 221 -13.61 -13.87 3.39
N SER A 222 -14.00 -14.15 2.14
CA SER A 222 -15.18 -13.61 1.48
C SER A 222 -16.39 -14.56 1.54
N SER A 223 -16.16 -15.78 2.04
CA SER A 223 -17.18 -16.82 2.19
C SER A 223 -17.52 -17.06 3.67
N GLU A 224 -18.63 -17.75 3.92
CA GLU A 224 -18.97 -18.21 5.26
C GLU A 224 -17.85 -19.11 5.82
N LEU A 225 -17.48 -18.88 7.09
CA LEU A 225 -16.44 -19.67 7.74
C LEU A 225 -16.93 -21.12 7.90
N PRO A 226 -16.09 -22.13 7.63
CA PRO A 226 -16.45 -23.54 7.85
C PRO A 226 -16.82 -23.87 9.30
N ILE A 227 -16.43 -23.02 10.26
CA ILE A 227 -16.71 -23.12 11.70
C ILE A 227 -17.96 -22.34 12.13
N GLY A 228 -18.65 -21.68 11.20
CA GLY A 228 -19.67 -20.67 11.53
C GLY A 228 -19.07 -19.43 12.19
N GLY A 229 -19.92 -18.44 12.48
CA GLY A 229 -19.48 -17.17 13.04
C GLY A 229 -18.82 -16.24 12.02
N HIS A 230 -17.97 -15.32 12.49
CA HIS A 230 -17.32 -14.29 11.66
C HIS A 230 -15.85 -14.08 12.03
N LEU A 231 -15.13 -13.34 11.19
CA LEU A 231 -13.67 -13.17 11.30
C LEU A 231 -13.33 -11.74 11.71
N HIS A 232 -12.78 -11.55 12.90
CA HIS A 232 -12.14 -10.30 13.25
C HIS A 232 -10.77 -10.21 12.58
N GLN A 233 -10.69 -9.36 11.55
CA GLN A 233 -9.54 -9.18 10.69
C GLN A 233 -8.55 -8.15 11.25
N ALA A 234 -7.32 -8.57 11.51
CA ALA A 234 -6.27 -7.68 12.02
C ALA A 234 -5.83 -6.67 10.97
N ASP A 235 -5.75 -7.07 9.71
CA ASP A 235 -5.47 -6.20 8.57
C ASP A 235 -6.62 -5.23 8.29
N GLY A 236 -7.87 -5.70 8.20
CA GLY A 236 -9.04 -4.84 7.98
C GLY A 236 -9.15 -3.70 8.98
N THR A 237 -8.99 -4.01 10.26
CA THR A 237 -8.98 -3.00 11.32
C THR A 237 -7.77 -2.06 11.23
N SER A 238 -6.60 -2.59 10.88
CA SER A 238 -5.37 -1.79 10.73
C SER A 238 -5.41 -0.85 9.53
N TRP A 239 -6.01 -1.29 8.42
CA TRP A 239 -6.25 -0.46 7.25
C TRP A 239 -7.14 0.73 7.57
N MET A 240 -8.21 0.50 8.35
CA MET A 240 -9.06 1.59 8.81
C MET A 240 -8.38 2.52 9.81
N ALA A 241 -7.50 2.00 10.67
CA ALA A 241 -6.65 2.83 11.52
C ALA A 241 -5.71 3.72 10.71
N MET A 242 -5.06 3.16 9.67
CA MET A 242 -4.21 3.90 8.73
C MET A 242 -5.04 4.96 7.97
N TYR A 243 -6.22 4.60 7.44
CA TYR A 243 -7.11 5.54 6.76
C TYR A 243 -7.52 6.69 7.69
N CYS A 244 -7.88 6.38 8.94
CA CYS A 244 -8.22 7.38 9.95
C CYS A 244 -7.08 8.37 10.19
N LEU A 245 -5.83 7.88 10.31
CA LEU A 245 -4.66 8.74 10.47
C LEU A 245 -4.31 9.55 9.22
N ASN A 246 -4.49 8.99 8.03
CA ASN A 246 -4.30 9.76 6.79
C ASN A 246 -5.32 10.90 6.67
N MET A 247 -6.58 10.65 7.03
CA MET A 247 -7.60 11.70 7.07
C MET A 247 -7.32 12.75 8.13
N LEU A 248 -6.78 12.37 9.31
CA LEU A 248 -6.27 13.32 10.30
C LEU A 248 -5.16 14.18 9.71
N ALA A 249 -4.16 13.57 9.06
CA ALA A 249 -3.04 14.29 8.47
C ALA A 249 -3.50 15.27 7.37
N ILE A 250 -4.44 14.86 6.52
CA ILE A 250 -5.04 15.74 5.52
C ILE A 250 -5.78 16.90 6.18
N ALA A 251 -6.63 16.64 7.18
CA ALA A 251 -7.36 17.70 7.89
C ALA A 251 -6.40 18.73 8.53
N LEU A 252 -5.34 18.25 9.19
CA LEU A 252 -4.30 19.11 9.76
C LEU A 252 -3.56 19.91 8.69
N GLU A 253 -3.28 19.34 7.51
CA GLU A 253 -2.68 20.08 6.39
C GLU A 253 -3.63 21.17 5.87
N LEU A 254 -4.93 20.87 5.72
CA LEU A 254 -5.95 21.82 5.26
C LEU A 254 -6.16 22.99 6.24
N THR A 255 -5.86 22.83 7.54
CA THR A 255 -5.87 23.95 8.50
C THR A 255 -4.95 25.11 8.12
N LYS A 256 -3.90 24.85 7.31
CA LYS A 256 -2.99 25.89 6.81
C LYS A 256 -3.69 26.88 5.87
N LYS A 257 -4.84 26.51 5.32
CA LYS A 257 -5.69 27.38 4.48
C LYS A 257 -6.99 27.76 5.16
N ASN A 258 -7.60 26.83 5.89
CA ASN A 258 -8.88 27.06 6.56
C ASN A 258 -8.93 26.36 7.92
N MET A 259 -8.94 27.15 9.00
CA MET A 259 -8.93 26.66 10.38
C MET A 259 -10.15 25.80 10.76
N VAL A 260 -11.26 25.85 9.99
CA VAL A 260 -12.45 25.01 10.25
C VAL A 260 -12.11 23.51 10.26
N TYR A 261 -11.09 23.08 9.51
CA TYR A 261 -10.64 21.68 9.48
C TYR A 261 -10.08 21.16 10.80
N GLU A 262 -9.78 22.04 11.75
CA GLU A 262 -9.36 21.65 13.09
C GLU A 262 -10.44 20.83 13.84
N ASP A 263 -11.72 21.12 13.60
CA ASP A 263 -12.84 20.41 14.24
C ASP A 263 -12.90 18.94 13.77
N ILE A 264 -12.85 18.72 12.45
CA ILE A 264 -12.87 17.36 11.89
C ILE A 264 -11.57 16.60 12.19
N ALA A 265 -10.44 17.29 12.35
CA ALA A 265 -9.20 16.68 12.84
C ALA A 265 -9.42 16.06 14.23
N SER A 266 -10.13 16.74 15.14
CA SER A 266 -10.46 16.18 16.46
C SER A 266 -11.24 14.87 16.36
N LYS A 267 -12.21 14.78 15.45
CA LYS A 267 -12.96 13.54 15.18
C LYS A 267 -12.02 12.39 14.80
N PHE A 268 -11.06 12.61 13.89
CA PHE A 268 -10.19 11.53 13.43
C PHE A 268 -9.18 11.10 14.50
N PHE A 269 -8.69 12.04 15.29
CA PHE A 269 -7.89 11.73 16.48
C PHE A 269 -8.66 10.81 17.44
N GLU A 270 -9.89 11.18 17.82
CA GLU A 270 -10.70 10.37 18.74
C GLU A 270 -11.06 9.00 18.17
N HIS A 271 -11.47 8.97 16.91
CA HIS A 271 -11.85 7.74 16.23
C HIS A 271 -10.67 6.76 16.14
N PHE A 272 -9.46 7.25 15.84
CA PHE A 272 -8.26 6.43 15.85
C PHE A 272 -8.02 5.78 17.22
N ILE A 273 -8.25 6.51 18.32
CA ILE A 273 -8.07 5.95 19.67
C ILE A 273 -9.09 4.84 19.95
N TYR A 274 -10.33 4.97 19.48
CA TYR A 274 -11.32 3.91 19.60
C TYR A 274 -10.93 2.65 18.81
N ILE A 275 -10.45 2.79 17.57
CA ILE A 275 -9.92 1.68 16.78
C ILE A 275 -8.74 1.01 17.51
N ALA A 276 -7.79 1.81 18.00
CA ALA A 276 -6.62 1.29 18.69
C ALA A 276 -6.97 0.57 19.99
N ARG A 277 -8.03 1.00 20.69
CA ARG A 277 -8.56 0.25 21.83
C ARG A 277 -9.15 -1.09 21.41
N ALA A 278 -9.96 -1.10 20.37
CA ALA A 278 -10.59 -2.32 19.87
C ALA A 278 -9.54 -3.38 19.49
N MET A 279 -8.43 -2.96 18.87
CA MET A 279 -7.33 -3.87 18.51
C MET A 279 -6.49 -4.37 19.70
N ASN A 280 -6.31 -3.56 20.75
CA ASN A 280 -5.35 -3.80 21.84
C ASN A 280 -5.97 -4.26 23.17
N ASN A 281 -7.30 -4.36 23.24
CA ASN A 281 -8.09 -4.98 24.32
C ASN A 281 -7.93 -4.40 25.75
N MET A 282 -8.70 -3.35 26.07
CA MET A 282 -9.03 -2.93 27.45
C MET A 282 -10.54 -2.71 27.64
N GLY A 283 -11.35 -3.73 27.35
CA GLY A 283 -12.79 -3.75 27.62
C GLY A 283 -13.26 -5.16 27.95
N ASP A 284 -14.32 -5.27 28.76
CA ASP A 284 -14.66 -6.45 29.56
C ASP A 284 -14.99 -7.75 28.80
N GLU A 285 -15.11 -7.78 27.47
CA GLU A 285 -15.44 -9.02 26.76
C GLU A 285 -14.88 -9.05 25.31
N SER A 286 -13.77 -9.80 25.18
CA SER A 286 -13.61 -10.87 24.18
C SER A 286 -13.08 -10.61 22.76
N VAL A 287 -12.21 -9.63 22.44
CA VAL A 287 -11.35 -9.74 21.23
C VAL A 287 -9.97 -9.10 21.46
N ASN A 288 -8.89 -9.86 21.31
CA ASN A 288 -7.53 -9.33 21.27
C ASN A 288 -6.80 -9.83 20.02
N LEU A 289 -6.55 -8.91 19.09
CA LEU A 289 -5.83 -9.24 17.85
C LEU A 289 -4.32 -9.35 18.08
N TRP A 290 -3.81 -8.82 19.20
CA TRP A 290 -2.42 -8.98 19.61
C TRP A 290 -2.23 -10.22 20.47
N ASN A 291 -1.41 -11.17 20.00
CA ASN A 291 -1.04 -12.33 20.78
C ASN A 291 0.20 -12.03 21.64
N GLU A 292 0.01 -11.89 22.95
CA GLU A 292 1.10 -11.56 23.88
C GLU A 292 2.17 -12.66 23.97
N LYS A 293 1.81 -13.93 23.74
CA LYS A 293 2.77 -15.03 23.73
C LYS A 293 3.62 -15.01 22.45
N GLU A 294 2.97 -14.89 21.30
CA GLU A 294 3.66 -14.94 20.00
C GLU A 294 4.37 -13.63 19.65
N GLY A 295 3.93 -12.52 20.25
CA GLY A 295 4.45 -11.18 19.99
C GLY A 295 4.10 -10.66 18.61
N PHE A 296 2.90 -10.97 18.14
CA PHE A 296 2.46 -10.70 16.78
C PHE A 296 0.94 -10.50 16.71
N TYR A 297 0.47 -9.77 15.70
CA TYR A 297 -0.95 -9.62 15.43
C TYR A 297 -1.46 -10.77 14.56
N SER A 298 -2.72 -11.18 14.78
CA SER A 298 -3.37 -12.26 14.06
C SER A 298 -4.88 -12.03 13.97
N ASP A 299 -5.49 -12.57 12.92
CA ASP A 299 -6.95 -12.69 12.86
C ASP A 299 -7.49 -13.58 13.96
N VAL A 300 -8.72 -13.32 14.36
CA VAL A 300 -9.44 -14.08 15.39
C VAL A 300 -10.82 -14.44 14.84
N ALA A 301 -11.13 -15.73 14.75
CA ALA A 301 -12.49 -16.17 14.48
C ALA A 301 -13.34 -16.08 15.74
N HIS A 302 -14.52 -15.50 15.62
CA HIS A 302 -15.52 -15.45 16.67
C HIS A 302 -16.61 -16.48 16.36
N THR A 303 -16.66 -17.53 17.18
CA THR A 303 -17.57 -18.67 17.00
C THR A 303 -18.48 -18.81 18.22
N HIS A 304 -19.51 -19.66 18.11
CA HIS A 304 -20.36 -20.01 19.25
C HIS A 304 -19.60 -20.69 20.41
N GLU A 305 -18.45 -21.32 20.12
CA GLU A 305 -17.60 -21.98 21.11
C GLU A 305 -16.57 -21.02 21.74
N GLY A 306 -16.49 -19.79 21.23
CA GLY A 306 -15.57 -18.74 21.70
C GLY A 306 -14.64 -18.23 20.60
N LEU A 307 -13.55 -17.60 21.03
CA LEU A 307 -12.57 -16.97 20.15
C LEU A 307 -11.43 -17.91 19.78
N ILE A 308 -11.10 -17.94 18.49
CA ILE A 308 -10.03 -18.79 17.98
C ILE A 308 -9.02 -17.93 17.21
N PRO A 309 -7.85 -17.60 17.82
CA PRO A 309 -6.81 -16.84 17.13
C PRO A 309 -6.06 -17.72 16.12
N PHE A 310 -5.91 -17.22 14.88
CA PHE A 310 -5.17 -17.90 13.83
C PHE A 310 -3.68 -17.55 13.91
N LYS A 311 -2.87 -18.52 14.36
CA LYS A 311 -1.42 -18.34 14.60
C LYS A 311 -0.62 -18.43 13.31
N ILE A 312 -0.92 -17.53 12.37
CA ILE A 312 -0.26 -17.41 11.08
C ILE A 312 0.63 -16.16 11.12
N PHE A 313 1.92 -16.34 10.90
CA PHE A 313 2.86 -15.22 10.74
C PHE A 313 2.83 -14.77 9.29
N SER A 314 1.97 -13.80 8.98
CA SER A 314 1.82 -13.24 7.64
C SER A 314 1.81 -11.71 7.64
N MET A 315 1.73 -11.11 6.45
CA MET A 315 1.60 -9.68 6.21
C MET A 315 0.43 -9.07 6.99
N VAL A 316 -0.63 -9.86 7.25
CA VAL A 316 -1.77 -9.49 8.10
C VAL A 316 -1.31 -8.95 9.45
N GLY A 317 -0.33 -9.59 10.09
CA GLY A 317 0.21 -9.16 11.37
C GLY A 317 1.24 -8.03 11.28
N LEU A 318 1.63 -7.62 10.08
CA LEU A 318 2.54 -6.50 9.80
C LEU A 318 1.80 -5.21 9.42
N ILE A 319 0.62 -5.30 8.79
CA ILE A 319 -0.22 -4.14 8.42
C ILE A 319 -0.50 -3.18 9.59
N PRO A 320 -0.63 -3.60 10.87
CA PRO A 320 -0.72 -2.67 12.00
C PRO A 320 0.40 -1.62 12.07
N LEU A 321 1.58 -1.90 11.51
CA LEU A 321 2.69 -0.94 11.44
C LEU A 321 2.37 0.27 10.56
N PHE A 322 1.46 0.14 9.60
CA PHE A 322 1.13 1.20 8.63
C PHE A 322 0.31 2.33 9.24
N ALA A 323 -0.40 2.04 10.34
CA ALA A 323 -1.12 3.03 11.11
C ALA A 323 -0.16 3.78 12.04
N ILE A 324 0.55 4.76 11.47
CA ILE A 324 1.41 5.69 12.20
C ILE A 324 1.33 7.12 11.66
N GLU A 325 1.21 8.09 12.57
CA GLU A 325 1.28 9.52 12.28
C GLU A 325 2.03 10.28 13.38
N VAL A 326 2.86 11.25 13.02
CA VAL A 326 3.69 12.01 13.96
C VAL A 326 3.24 13.47 13.96
N LEU A 327 2.72 13.93 15.09
CA LEU A 327 2.25 15.30 15.26
C LEU A 327 3.39 16.16 15.81
N SER A 328 3.75 17.23 15.08
CA SER A 328 4.72 18.21 15.56
C SER A 328 4.11 19.14 16.60
N SER A 329 4.95 19.62 17.53
CA SER A 329 4.57 20.61 18.54
C SER A 329 3.97 21.86 17.88
N ASP A 330 4.61 22.36 16.82
CA ASP A 330 4.16 23.55 16.10
C ASP A 330 2.77 23.39 15.49
N THR A 331 2.45 22.20 14.97
CA THR A 331 1.11 21.91 14.43
C THR A 331 0.07 21.96 15.53
N ILE A 332 0.37 21.38 16.70
CA ILE A 332 -0.55 21.34 17.84
C ILE A 332 -0.74 22.73 18.43
N GLU A 333 0.33 23.49 18.65
CA GLU A 333 0.28 24.82 19.28
C GLU A 333 -0.47 25.84 18.42
N ARG A 334 -0.45 25.68 17.09
CA ARG A 334 -1.23 26.52 16.17
C ARG A 334 -2.74 26.25 16.21
N LEU A 335 -3.15 25.09 16.73
CA LEU A 335 -4.52 24.57 16.68
C LEU A 335 -5.11 24.45 18.10
N PRO A 336 -5.64 25.55 18.68
CA PRO A 336 -6.06 25.58 20.09
C PRO A 336 -7.27 24.69 20.42
N GLY A 337 -8.24 24.54 19.52
CA GLY A 337 -9.39 23.66 19.67
C GLY A 337 -9.03 22.17 19.66
N PHE A 338 -8.23 21.75 18.68
CA PHE A 338 -7.69 20.41 18.55
C PHE A 338 -6.77 20.10 19.73
N LYS A 339 -5.87 21.02 20.11
CA LYS A 339 -5.02 20.88 21.29
C LYS A 339 -5.86 20.65 22.54
N LYS A 340 -6.86 21.51 22.78
CA LYS A 340 -7.77 21.38 23.93
C LYS A 340 -8.48 20.03 23.94
N ARG A 341 -8.97 19.55 22.79
CA ARG A 341 -9.67 18.26 22.71
C ARG A 341 -8.74 17.08 22.92
N MET A 342 -7.56 17.10 22.31
CA MET A 342 -6.51 16.11 22.50
C MET A 342 -6.10 16.03 23.98
N GLU A 343 -5.82 17.16 24.62
CA GLU A 343 -5.43 17.22 26.03
C GLU A 343 -6.57 16.76 26.95
N TRP A 344 -7.82 17.11 26.63
CA TRP A 344 -8.97 16.59 27.36
C TRP A 344 -9.01 15.07 27.31
N PHE A 345 -8.78 14.45 26.15
CA PHE A 345 -8.78 12.99 26.00
C PHE A 345 -7.63 12.35 26.79
N ILE A 346 -6.42 12.91 26.71
CA ILE A 346 -5.23 12.44 27.46
C ILE A 346 -5.45 12.47 28.98
N ASN A 347 -6.13 13.51 29.47
CA ASN A 347 -6.35 13.74 30.90
C ASN A 347 -7.56 12.97 31.45
N ASN A 348 -8.63 12.83 30.67
CA ASN A 348 -9.90 12.26 31.12
C ASN A 348 -10.12 10.80 30.70
N ARG A 349 -9.37 10.31 29.69
CA ARG A 349 -9.44 8.92 29.21
C ARG A 349 -8.07 8.23 29.21
N PRO A 350 -7.39 8.17 30.37
CA PRO A 350 -6.08 7.49 30.49
C PRO A 350 -6.16 6.00 30.13
N ASP A 351 -7.32 5.37 30.34
CA ASP A 351 -7.64 4.01 29.91
C ASP A 351 -7.47 3.82 28.41
N LEU A 352 -7.73 4.84 27.60
CA LEU A 352 -7.59 4.79 26.15
C LEU A 352 -6.20 5.22 25.68
N CYS A 353 -5.64 6.25 26.31
CA CYS A 353 -4.36 6.80 25.89
C CYS A 353 -3.16 5.91 26.22
N ASN A 354 -3.26 5.00 27.19
CA ASN A 354 -2.18 4.06 27.49
C ASN A 354 -2.05 2.93 26.45
N LEU A 355 -3.03 2.76 25.55
CA LEU A 355 -3.10 1.68 24.54
C LEU A 355 -2.36 2.01 23.25
N ILE A 356 -2.33 3.29 22.92
CA ILE A 356 -1.56 3.82 21.82
C ILE A 356 -0.24 4.34 22.36
N SER A 357 0.74 4.56 21.48
CA SER A 357 1.92 5.36 21.81
C SER A 357 1.53 6.84 22.01
N CYS A 358 0.54 7.12 22.87
CA CYS A 358 -0.04 8.43 23.11
C CYS A 358 0.92 9.32 23.90
N PRO A 359 0.83 10.64 23.74
CA PRO A 359 1.88 11.57 24.06
C PRO A 359 1.72 12.12 25.47
N ARG A 360 1.89 11.26 26.48
CA ARG A 360 2.35 11.77 27.79
C ARG A 360 3.82 12.14 27.74
N THR A 361 4.59 11.50 26.86
CA THR A 361 6.02 11.72 26.70
C THR A 361 6.28 12.33 25.33
N ALA A 362 6.36 13.65 25.28
CA ALA A 362 7.05 14.34 24.20
C ALA A 362 8.48 13.76 24.08
N LYS A 363 8.87 13.32 22.89
CA LYS A 363 10.27 12.99 22.59
C LYS A 363 11.01 14.23 22.07
N LYS A 364 12.16 14.05 21.42
CA LYS A 364 12.97 15.10 20.79
C LYS A 364 12.05 16.16 20.13
N GLU A 365 12.25 17.43 20.49
CA GLU A 365 11.50 18.59 19.97
C GLU A 365 9.98 18.63 20.26
N GLY A 366 9.50 17.88 21.26
CA GLY A 366 8.09 17.94 21.68
C GLY A 366 7.12 17.10 20.83
N ARG A 367 7.64 16.32 19.88
CA ARG A 367 6.84 15.49 18.95
C ARG A 367 6.00 14.44 19.67
N ARG A 368 4.82 14.20 19.13
CA ARG A 368 3.83 13.22 19.59
C ARG A 368 3.58 12.18 18.49
N VAL A 369 3.28 10.93 18.84
CA VAL A 369 2.97 9.89 17.85
C VAL A 369 1.59 9.30 18.09
N LEU A 370 0.92 8.91 17.01
CA LEU A 370 -0.28 8.09 17.03
C LEU A 370 0.08 6.81 16.27
N SER A 371 0.04 5.67 16.97
CA SER A 371 0.34 4.38 16.33
C SER A 371 -0.34 3.23 17.06
N LEU A 372 -0.80 2.23 16.28
CA LEU A 372 -1.30 0.96 16.80
C LEU A 372 -0.21 0.12 17.49
N VAL A 373 1.05 0.34 17.13
CA VAL A 373 2.18 -0.45 17.57
C VAL A 373 3.03 0.38 18.53
N SER A 374 3.12 -0.06 19.78
CA SER A 374 4.01 0.55 20.76
C SER A 374 5.48 0.22 20.47
N PRO A 375 6.46 1.02 20.94
CA PRO A 375 7.89 0.71 20.73
C PRO A 375 8.28 -0.70 21.20
N LYS A 376 7.65 -1.20 22.28
CA LYS A 376 7.86 -2.57 22.76
C LYS A 376 7.32 -3.62 21.79
N LYS A 377 6.11 -3.42 21.25
CA LYS A 377 5.54 -4.31 20.23
C LYS A 377 6.33 -4.25 18.92
N LEU A 378 6.77 -3.05 18.54
CA LEU A 378 7.60 -2.81 17.36
C LEU A 378 8.88 -3.64 17.43
N GLU A 379 9.60 -3.61 18.56
CA GLU A 379 10.81 -4.42 18.72
C GLU A 379 10.54 -5.93 18.51
N ARG A 380 9.42 -6.44 19.05
CA ARG A 380 9.04 -7.86 18.89
C ARG A 380 8.69 -8.22 17.44
N ILE A 381 7.97 -7.35 16.75
CA ILE A 381 7.63 -7.53 15.33
C ILE A 381 8.90 -7.46 14.48
N LEU A 382 9.78 -6.48 14.71
CA LEU A 382 11.01 -6.29 13.94
C LEU A 382 11.97 -7.47 14.06
N ARG A 383 12.02 -8.14 15.22
CA ARG A 383 12.80 -9.38 15.38
C ARG A 383 12.41 -10.43 14.35
N ARG A 384 11.12 -10.64 14.09
CA ARG A 384 10.65 -11.59 13.06
C ARG A 384 10.79 -11.02 11.66
N LEU A 385 10.45 -9.74 11.47
CA LEU A 385 10.50 -9.07 10.17
C LEU A 385 11.89 -9.13 9.54
N LEU A 386 12.93 -9.00 10.38
CA LEU A 386 14.33 -8.91 9.97
C LEU A 386 15.09 -10.24 10.07
N ASP A 387 14.40 -11.34 10.36
CA ASP A 387 14.97 -12.69 10.36
C ASP A 387 14.86 -13.32 8.96
N GLU A 388 15.99 -13.78 8.41
CA GLU A 388 16.06 -14.39 7.08
C GLU A 388 15.37 -15.76 7.01
N ASN A 389 15.19 -16.42 8.16
CA ASN A 389 14.43 -17.66 8.30
C ASN A 389 12.91 -17.41 8.47
N GLU A 390 12.50 -16.15 8.58
CA GLU A 390 11.10 -15.74 8.64
C GLU A 390 10.76 -14.84 7.45
N PHE A 391 10.65 -13.53 7.67
CA PHE A 391 10.10 -12.60 6.68
C PHE A 391 11.15 -11.99 5.75
N LEU A 392 12.41 -11.84 6.19
CA LEU A 392 13.43 -11.12 5.43
C LEU A 392 13.93 -11.99 4.27
N SER A 393 13.57 -11.61 3.05
CA SER A 393 14.14 -12.18 1.82
C SER A 393 15.40 -11.42 1.43
N GLU A 394 16.24 -12.02 0.57
CA GLU A 394 17.31 -11.27 -0.09
C GLU A 394 16.74 -10.10 -0.91
N PHE A 395 15.49 -10.22 -1.34
CA PHE A 395 14.82 -9.37 -2.31
C PHE A 395 13.69 -8.49 -1.75
N GLY A 396 13.44 -8.52 -0.43
CA GLY A 396 12.38 -7.73 0.20
C GLY A 396 11.76 -8.45 1.40
N ILE A 397 10.46 -8.23 1.64
CA ILE A 397 9.72 -8.85 2.74
C ILE A 397 8.70 -9.85 2.20
N ARG A 398 8.81 -11.10 2.65
CA ARG A 398 7.87 -12.17 2.31
C ARG A 398 6.50 -11.87 2.91
N THR A 399 5.42 -12.22 2.21
CA THR A 399 4.07 -12.03 2.74
C THR A 399 3.67 -13.07 3.79
N VAL A 400 4.37 -14.21 3.85
CA VAL A 400 4.25 -15.23 4.91
C VAL A 400 5.64 -15.62 5.39
N SER A 401 5.79 -15.79 6.71
CA SER A 401 7.04 -16.23 7.33
C SER A 401 7.48 -17.58 6.76
N LYS A 402 8.74 -17.64 6.33
CA LYS A 402 9.37 -18.87 5.80
C LYS A 402 9.38 -20.02 6.80
N ARG A 403 9.22 -19.74 8.11
CA ARG A 403 8.99 -20.75 9.16
C ARG A 403 7.84 -21.70 8.84
N HIS A 404 6.80 -21.23 8.13
CA HIS A 404 5.66 -22.05 7.72
C HIS A 404 5.98 -23.06 6.61
N LYS A 405 7.22 -23.10 6.11
CA LYS A 405 7.71 -24.17 5.23
C LYS A 405 7.78 -25.50 5.97
N ASP A 406 8.42 -25.48 7.14
CA ASP A 406 8.65 -26.68 7.97
C ASP A 406 7.60 -26.84 9.06
N ASN A 407 6.90 -25.75 9.43
CA ASN A 407 5.86 -25.72 10.44
C ASN A 407 4.60 -25.04 9.89
N PRO A 408 3.89 -25.66 8.92
CA PRO A 408 2.66 -25.09 8.38
C PRO A 408 1.62 -24.90 9.49
N TYR A 409 0.83 -23.85 9.39
CA TYR A 409 -0.33 -23.69 10.27
C TYR A 409 -1.42 -24.66 9.81
N ILE A 410 -1.92 -25.51 10.70
CA ILE A 410 -2.95 -26.51 10.41
C ILE A 410 -4.18 -26.21 11.27
N PHE A 411 -5.33 -26.10 10.62
CA PHE A 411 -6.62 -25.92 11.26
C PHE A 411 -7.56 -27.07 10.90
N LYS A 412 -8.06 -27.80 11.91
CA LYS A 412 -8.93 -28.96 11.73
C LYS A 412 -10.34 -28.63 12.21
N THR A 413 -11.32 -28.78 11.33
CA THR A 413 -12.74 -28.56 11.64
C THR A 413 -13.61 -29.41 10.71
N ASN A 414 -14.75 -29.89 11.20
CA ASN A 414 -15.76 -30.59 10.40
C ASN A 414 -15.21 -31.71 9.50
N GLY A 415 -14.25 -32.49 10.02
CA GLY A 415 -13.60 -33.58 9.28
C GLY A 415 -12.66 -33.14 8.15
N SER A 416 -12.45 -31.84 7.97
CA SER A 416 -11.55 -31.24 6.98
C SER A 416 -10.30 -30.65 7.64
N GLU A 417 -9.20 -30.64 6.89
CA GLU A 417 -7.94 -30.02 7.29
C GLU A 417 -7.61 -28.87 6.35
N TYR A 418 -7.46 -27.67 6.92
CA TYR A 418 -7.04 -26.47 6.20
C TYR A 418 -5.61 -26.13 6.61
N SER A 419 -4.79 -25.70 5.66
CA SER A 419 -3.40 -25.35 5.97
C SER A 419 -2.93 -24.08 5.28
N VAL A 420 -2.02 -23.38 5.98
CA VAL A 420 -1.22 -22.30 5.42
C VAL A 420 0.24 -22.72 5.49
N LYS A 421 0.81 -22.96 4.31
CA LYS A 421 2.21 -23.32 4.11
C LYS A 421 2.91 -22.17 3.38
N TYR A 422 4.20 -22.01 3.63
CA TYR A 422 5.03 -21.09 2.84
C TYR A 422 5.20 -21.61 1.41
N ALA A 423 4.72 -20.83 0.44
CA ALA A 423 4.84 -21.04 -0.99
C ALA A 423 5.52 -19.82 -1.61
N PRO A 424 6.84 -19.88 -1.93
CA PRO A 424 7.60 -18.70 -2.32
C PRO A 424 7.27 -18.14 -3.70
N GLY A 425 6.62 -18.90 -4.59
CA GLY A 425 6.35 -18.54 -5.99
C GLY A 425 4.87 -18.56 -6.32
N GLU A 426 4.47 -19.42 -7.25
CA GLU A 426 3.06 -19.69 -7.59
C GLU A 426 2.33 -20.31 -6.39
N SER A 427 1.01 -20.12 -6.35
CA SER A 427 0.18 -20.67 -5.27
C SER A 427 0.09 -22.20 -5.39
N ASP A 428 0.12 -22.88 -4.25
CA ASP A 428 -0.16 -24.33 -4.15
C ASP A 428 -1.66 -24.63 -3.94
N VAL A 429 -2.50 -23.58 -3.88
CA VAL A 429 -3.95 -23.68 -3.68
C VAL A 429 -4.72 -22.94 -4.77
N HIS A 430 -5.80 -23.56 -5.24
CA HIS A 430 -6.71 -22.96 -6.22
C HIS A 430 -7.81 -22.14 -5.53
N LEU A 431 -7.42 -21.07 -4.83
CA LEU A 431 -8.34 -20.03 -4.34
C LEU A 431 -8.27 -18.83 -5.31
N PHE A 432 -9.42 -18.24 -5.66
CA PHE A 432 -9.52 -17.02 -6.49
C PHE A 432 -8.81 -17.05 -7.86
N GLY A 433 -8.88 -18.17 -8.60
CA GLY A 433 -8.40 -18.22 -9.98
C GLY A 433 -6.91 -18.52 -10.17
N GLY A 434 -6.14 -18.70 -9.10
CA GLY A 434 -4.86 -19.42 -9.11
C GLY A 434 -3.61 -18.67 -9.57
N ASN A 435 -3.73 -17.45 -10.14
CA ASN A 435 -2.56 -16.70 -10.63
C ASN A 435 -1.83 -15.89 -9.53
N SER A 436 -2.52 -15.46 -8.48
CA SER A 436 -1.94 -14.63 -7.42
C SER A 436 -1.55 -15.46 -6.18
N ASN A 437 -0.44 -15.11 -5.54
CA ASN A 437 0.01 -15.79 -4.32
C ASN A 437 0.53 -14.84 -3.23
N TRP A 438 -0.17 -14.84 -2.10
CA TRP A 438 0.18 -14.10 -0.90
C TRP A 438 0.78 -14.97 0.21
N ARG A 439 1.13 -16.24 -0.07
CA ARG A 439 1.67 -17.20 0.92
C ARG A 439 3.20 -17.31 0.95
N GLY A 440 3.92 -16.27 0.57
CA GLY A 440 5.39 -16.30 0.60
C GLY A 440 6.12 -15.31 -0.31
N PRO A 441 5.59 -14.93 -1.49
CA PRO A 441 6.30 -14.01 -2.37
C PRO A 441 6.51 -12.61 -1.77
N VAL A 442 7.35 -11.83 -2.43
CA VAL A 442 7.57 -10.41 -2.14
C VAL A 442 6.68 -9.56 -3.03
N TRP A 443 5.99 -8.60 -2.42
CA TRP A 443 5.07 -7.68 -3.08
C TRP A 443 5.49 -6.24 -2.84
N PHE A 444 5.59 -5.45 -3.92
CA PHE A 444 5.96 -4.03 -3.86
C PHE A 444 5.02 -3.16 -3.01
N PRO A 445 3.68 -3.21 -3.14
CA PRO A 445 2.80 -2.21 -2.49
C PRO A 445 2.91 -2.25 -0.95
N VAL A 446 2.82 -3.44 -0.35
CA VAL A 446 2.91 -3.60 1.11
C VAL A 446 4.32 -3.39 1.65
N THR A 447 5.36 -3.77 0.89
CA THR A 447 6.75 -3.51 1.29
C THR A 447 7.07 -2.01 1.22
N TYR A 448 6.52 -1.29 0.25
CA TYR A 448 6.66 0.16 0.13
C TYR A 448 6.01 0.88 1.32
N LEU A 449 4.78 0.51 1.69
CA LEU A 449 4.12 1.06 2.89
C LEU A 449 4.90 0.77 4.17
N LEU A 450 5.49 -0.42 4.28
CA LEU A 450 6.36 -0.76 5.41
C LEU A 450 7.60 0.15 5.47
N ILE A 451 8.25 0.41 4.33
CA ILE A 451 9.40 1.32 4.24
C ILE A 451 9.00 2.73 4.74
N GLU A 452 7.88 3.29 4.26
CA GLU A 452 7.39 4.60 4.73
C GLU A 452 7.05 4.59 6.22
N SER A 453 6.49 3.49 6.72
CA SER A 453 6.15 3.33 8.13
C SER A 453 7.40 3.32 9.02
N LEU A 454 8.44 2.59 8.63
CA LEU A 454 9.73 2.58 9.34
C LEU A 454 10.37 3.97 9.39
N GLN A 455 10.25 4.74 8.30
CA GLN A 455 10.71 6.13 8.24
C GLN A 455 9.92 7.04 9.20
N LYS A 456 8.60 6.88 9.30
CA LYS A 456 7.77 7.58 10.29
C LYS A 456 8.10 7.18 11.73
N PHE A 457 8.30 5.89 12.00
CA PHE A 457 8.76 5.43 13.31
C PHE A 457 10.14 6.01 13.66
N HIS A 458 11.06 6.05 12.70
CA HIS A 458 12.37 6.67 12.90
C HIS A 458 12.24 8.16 13.24
N TYR A 459 11.40 8.90 12.51
CA TYR A 459 11.18 10.33 12.76
C TYR A 459 10.74 10.63 14.20
N TYR A 460 10.02 9.69 14.84
CA TYR A 460 9.64 9.80 16.24
C TYR A 460 10.68 9.22 17.23
N LEU A 461 11.26 8.05 16.92
CA LEU A 461 12.11 7.31 17.85
C LEU A 461 13.58 7.76 17.83
N GLY A 462 14.05 8.34 16.73
CA GLY A 462 15.42 8.80 16.53
C GLY A 462 16.44 7.68 16.32
N ASP A 463 17.72 8.07 16.25
CA ASP A 463 18.86 7.17 16.01
C ASP A 463 19.18 6.22 17.18
N GLU A 464 18.69 6.53 18.38
CA GLU A 464 18.88 5.71 19.59
C GLU A 464 18.09 4.39 19.54
N PHE A 465 16.98 4.36 18.81
CA PHE A 465 16.22 3.12 18.62
C PHE A 465 16.86 2.31 17.48
N LYS A 466 17.69 1.34 17.85
CA LYS A 466 18.37 0.44 16.93
C LYS A 466 17.89 -0.99 17.06
N VAL A 467 17.79 -1.66 15.93
CA VAL A 467 17.46 -3.09 15.83
C VAL A 467 18.53 -3.80 15.02
N GLU A 468 18.58 -5.12 15.13
CA GLU A 468 19.52 -5.92 14.36
C GLU A 468 18.95 -6.23 12.98
N ALA A 469 19.70 -5.96 11.92
CA ALA A 469 19.26 -6.17 10.55
C ALA A 469 20.44 -6.61 9.65
N PRO A 470 20.45 -7.86 9.13
CA PRO A 470 19.55 -8.98 9.49
C PRO A 470 19.65 -9.39 10.96
N LEU A 471 18.62 -10.05 11.49
CA LEU A 471 18.68 -10.68 12.82
C LEU A 471 19.79 -11.75 12.83
N GLY A 472 20.64 -11.74 13.86
CA GLY A 472 21.77 -12.66 14.00
C GLY A 472 23.09 -12.15 13.38
N SER A 473 23.07 -11.02 12.66
CA SER A 473 24.27 -10.45 12.04
C SER A 473 25.17 -9.66 13.01
N GLY A 474 24.66 -9.28 14.18
CA GLY A 474 25.30 -8.32 15.08
C GLY A 474 25.26 -6.87 14.61
N ASN A 475 24.80 -6.58 13.39
CA ASN A 475 24.73 -5.23 12.84
C ASN A 475 23.50 -4.48 13.36
N LYS A 476 23.72 -3.44 14.18
CA LYS A 476 22.65 -2.62 14.76
C LYS A 476 22.39 -1.39 13.88
N MET A 477 21.22 -1.37 13.26
CA MET A 477 20.74 -0.31 12.37
C MET A 477 19.63 0.52 13.04
N SER A 478 19.62 1.83 12.80
CA SER A 478 18.45 2.67 13.08
C SER A 478 17.29 2.31 12.13
N LEU A 479 16.06 2.67 12.47
CA LEU A 479 14.91 2.40 11.59
C LEU A 479 15.01 3.09 10.22
N TRP A 480 15.75 4.20 10.12
CA TRP A 480 16.09 4.82 8.84
C TRP A 480 16.94 3.88 7.99
N GLU A 481 18.03 3.37 8.57
CA GLU A 481 18.96 2.45 7.91
C GLU A 481 18.26 1.16 7.51
N VAL A 482 17.36 0.63 8.36
CA VAL A 482 16.51 -0.53 8.00
C VAL A 482 15.60 -0.22 6.80
N SER A 483 15.00 0.97 6.72
CA SER A 483 14.18 1.35 5.57
C SER A 483 14.99 1.38 4.26
N GLN A 484 16.24 1.85 4.32
CA GLN A 484 17.16 1.87 3.17
C GLN A 484 17.64 0.48 2.80
N PHE A 485 17.92 -0.35 3.81
CA PHE A 485 18.29 -1.74 3.66
C PHE A 485 17.21 -2.52 2.90
N ILE A 486 15.94 -2.38 3.27
CA ILE A 486 14.82 -3.02 2.56
C ILE A 486 14.62 -2.41 1.15
N SER A 487 14.74 -1.08 1.01
CA SER A 487 14.61 -0.41 -0.29
C SER A 487 15.66 -0.93 -1.29
N LYS A 488 16.91 -1.08 -0.86
CA LYS A 488 17.97 -1.60 -1.73
C LYS A 488 17.71 -3.05 -2.16
N ARG A 489 17.14 -3.89 -1.29
CA ARG A 489 16.74 -5.26 -1.65
C ARG A 489 15.69 -5.30 -2.78
N LEU A 490 14.71 -4.40 -2.76
CA LEU A 490 13.74 -4.27 -3.84
C LEU A 490 14.37 -3.76 -5.14
N ILE A 491 15.30 -2.80 -5.06
CA ILE A 491 16.01 -2.28 -6.25
C ILE A 491 16.89 -3.39 -6.87
N ASN A 492 17.55 -4.20 -6.04
CA ASN A 492 18.43 -5.29 -6.48
C ASN A 492 17.71 -6.39 -7.27
N LEU A 493 16.37 -6.50 -7.20
CA LEU A 493 15.59 -7.39 -8.07
C LEU A 493 15.83 -7.10 -9.54
N PHE A 494 16.03 -5.82 -9.86
CA PHE A 494 16.20 -5.35 -11.22
C PHE A 494 17.65 -5.14 -11.60
N GLU A 495 18.57 -4.93 -10.67
CA GLU A 495 19.99 -4.72 -10.99
C GLU A 495 20.69 -6.02 -11.44
N LYS A 496 21.70 -5.90 -12.30
CA LYS A 496 22.57 -7.04 -12.63
C LYS A 496 23.42 -7.39 -11.42
N ASN A 497 23.42 -8.67 -11.05
CA ASN A 497 24.26 -9.19 -9.97
C ASN A 497 25.72 -9.38 -10.44
N LYS A 498 26.56 -10.00 -9.60
CA LYS A 498 27.97 -10.28 -9.91
C LYS A 498 28.16 -11.21 -11.12
N ASP A 499 27.17 -12.02 -11.44
CA ASP A 499 27.13 -12.92 -12.59
C ASP A 499 26.50 -12.24 -13.82
N ASN A 500 26.29 -10.92 -13.76
CA ASN A 500 25.66 -10.10 -14.80
C ASN A 500 24.20 -10.50 -15.12
N VAL A 501 23.50 -11.13 -14.16
CA VAL A 501 22.11 -11.57 -14.28
C VAL A 501 21.20 -10.72 -13.39
N ARG A 502 20.02 -10.34 -13.90
CA ARG A 502 18.98 -9.69 -13.09
C ARG A 502 18.12 -10.76 -12.40
N PRO A 503 17.95 -10.74 -11.07
CA PRO A 503 17.12 -11.72 -10.36
C PRO A 503 15.70 -11.85 -10.93
N VAL A 504 15.10 -10.73 -11.36
CA VAL A 504 13.75 -10.68 -11.95
C VAL A 504 13.53 -11.65 -13.12
N TYR A 505 14.57 -12.01 -13.89
CA TYR A 505 14.42 -12.94 -15.00
C TYR A 505 14.40 -14.42 -14.60
N GLY A 506 14.83 -14.77 -13.39
CA GLY A 506 14.87 -16.18 -12.96
C GLY A 506 15.64 -17.05 -13.95
N ASP A 507 14.94 -17.93 -14.67
CA ASP A 507 15.48 -18.85 -15.67
C ASP A 507 15.21 -18.43 -17.13
N LEU A 508 14.75 -17.20 -17.38
CA LEU A 508 14.45 -16.68 -18.72
C LEU A 508 15.72 -16.29 -19.48
N ASP A 509 16.36 -17.26 -20.13
CA ASP A 509 17.66 -17.08 -20.81
C ASP A 509 17.68 -16.01 -21.91
N ILE A 510 16.55 -15.77 -22.60
CA ILE A 510 16.46 -14.74 -23.64
C ILE A 510 16.74 -13.34 -23.08
N PHE A 511 16.24 -13.03 -21.88
CA PHE A 511 16.47 -11.74 -21.23
C PHE A 511 17.80 -11.69 -20.47
N LYS A 512 18.54 -12.80 -20.38
CA LYS A 512 19.88 -12.83 -19.79
C LYS A 512 20.97 -12.64 -20.83
N ASN A 513 20.92 -13.40 -21.91
CA ASN A 513 22.05 -13.60 -22.82
C ASN A 513 21.86 -12.98 -24.21
N ASP A 514 20.62 -12.67 -24.61
CA ASP A 514 20.39 -12.12 -25.95
C ASP A 514 20.76 -10.63 -26.00
N PRO A 515 21.63 -10.21 -26.93
CA PRO A 515 22.09 -8.81 -27.03
C PRO A 515 20.98 -7.82 -27.40
N TYR A 516 19.84 -8.29 -27.91
CA TYR A 516 18.69 -7.46 -28.23
C TYR A 516 17.69 -7.35 -27.09
N TRP A 517 17.71 -8.26 -26.10
CA TRP A 517 16.70 -8.32 -25.04
C TRP A 517 17.25 -8.09 -23.63
N SER A 518 18.56 -8.24 -23.42
CA SER A 518 19.16 -8.19 -22.08
C SER A 518 19.04 -6.84 -21.35
N GLU A 519 18.79 -5.76 -22.10
CA GLU A 519 18.60 -4.42 -21.55
C GLU A 519 17.13 -4.06 -21.27
N TYR A 520 16.15 -4.85 -21.72
CA TYR A 520 14.72 -4.57 -21.52
C TYR A 520 14.16 -5.25 -20.28
N ILE A 521 13.75 -4.45 -19.31
CA ILE A 521 13.31 -4.90 -18.00
C ILE A 521 11.81 -5.19 -18.01
N LEU A 522 11.47 -6.40 -17.55
CA LEU A 522 10.11 -6.80 -17.24
C LEU A 522 9.77 -6.45 -15.79
N PHE A 523 8.52 -6.10 -15.55
CA PHE A 523 8.02 -5.74 -14.23
C PHE A 523 6.88 -6.66 -13.89
N PHE A 524 7.09 -7.48 -12.88
CA PHE A 524 6.17 -8.55 -12.54
C PHE A 524 5.18 -8.15 -11.45
N GLU A 525 4.06 -8.86 -11.37
CA GLU A 525 3.05 -8.74 -10.31
C GLU A 525 3.69 -8.87 -8.93
N TYR A 526 4.48 -9.93 -8.75
CA TYR A 526 5.19 -10.23 -7.52
C TYR A 526 6.48 -11.02 -7.79
N PHE A 527 7.26 -11.25 -6.73
CA PHE A 527 8.61 -11.82 -6.85
C PHE A 527 8.80 -13.02 -5.93
N HIS A 528 9.46 -14.06 -6.45
CA HIS A 528 9.67 -15.28 -5.70
C HIS A 528 10.44 -15.02 -4.40
N GLY A 529 9.87 -15.41 -3.25
CA GLY A 529 10.37 -15.05 -1.92
C GLY A 529 11.77 -15.56 -1.57
N ASP A 530 12.30 -16.52 -2.34
CA ASP A 530 13.65 -17.08 -2.13
C ASP A 530 14.65 -16.78 -3.27
N SER A 531 14.19 -16.48 -4.48
CA SER A 531 15.08 -16.34 -5.66
C SER A 531 14.96 -15.00 -6.38
N GLY A 532 13.92 -14.22 -6.08
CA GLY A 532 13.71 -12.91 -6.70
C GLY A 532 13.22 -12.97 -8.14
N ARG A 533 12.99 -14.15 -8.73
CA ARG A 533 12.39 -14.24 -10.06
C ARG A 533 11.01 -13.59 -10.09
N GLY A 534 10.68 -12.95 -11.20
CA GLY A 534 9.35 -12.45 -11.47
C GLY A 534 8.33 -13.58 -11.57
N VAL A 535 7.12 -13.32 -11.07
CA VAL A 535 5.97 -14.25 -11.08
C VAL A 535 4.68 -13.45 -11.29
N GLY A 536 3.67 -14.08 -11.89
CA GLY A 536 2.42 -13.42 -12.27
C GLY A 536 2.58 -12.61 -13.55
N ALA A 537 1.72 -11.60 -13.74
CA ALA A 537 1.73 -10.77 -14.93
C ALA A 537 3.08 -10.07 -15.12
N SER A 538 3.62 -10.10 -16.34
CA SER A 538 5.01 -9.70 -16.65
C SER A 538 5.17 -8.24 -17.11
N HIS A 539 4.06 -7.54 -17.37
CA HIS A 539 4.00 -6.13 -17.76
C HIS A 539 3.27 -5.31 -16.69
N GLN A 540 3.34 -5.77 -15.44
CA GLN A 540 2.75 -5.13 -14.28
C GLN A 540 3.59 -3.94 -13.82
N THR A 541 3.87 -3.03 -14.75
CA THR A 541 4.30 -1.66 -14.45
C THR A 541 3.15 -0.82 -13.90
N GLY A 542 2.34 -1.44 -13.04
CA GLY A 542 1.42 -0.83 -12.11
C GLY A 542 2.16 -0.54 -10.79
N TRP A 543 1.82 -1.26 -9.71
CA TRP A 543 2.50 -1.03 -8.42
C TRP A 543 4.00 -1.31 -8.45
N THR A 544 4.51 -2.17 -9.35
CA THR A 544 5.94 -2.48 -9.42
C THR A 544 6.73 -1.28 -9.95
N GLY A 545 6.05 -0.35 -10.63
CA GLY A 545 6.58 0.97 -10.97
C GLY A 545 7.00 1.82 -9.77
N LEU A 546 6.59 1.47 -8.54
CA LEU A 546 7.10 2.07 -7.30
C LEU A 546 8.64 2.02 -7.19
N VAL A 547 9.31 1.09 -7.88
CA VAL A 547 10.78 1.05 -7.95
C VAL A 547 11.37 2.37 -8.44
N ALA A 548 10.70 3.09 -9.34
CA ALA A 548 11.14 4.40 -9.82
C ALA A 548 11.25 5.41 -8.67
N LYS A 549 10.27 5.38 -7.76
CA LYS A 549 10.27 6.23 -6.57
C LYS A 549 11.33 5.79 -5.56
N LEU A 550 11.48 4.48 -5.35
CA LEU A 550 12.51 3.93 -4.44
C LEU A 550 13.91 4.31 -4.90
N ILE A 551 14.22 4.23 -6.20
CA ILE A 551 15.51 4.65 -6.76
C ILE A 551 15.76 6.14 -6.49
N GLN A 552 14.76 7.00 -6.73
CA GLN A 552 14.89 8.44 -6.47
C GLN A 552 15.18 8.72 -4.99
N GLN A 553 14.43 8.07 -4.09
CA GLN A 553 14.61 8.23 -2.64
C GLN A 553 15.98 7.71 -2.19
N TYR A 554 16.37 6.52 -2.64
CA TYR A 554 17.64 5.91 -2.29
C TYR A 554 18.83 6.78 -2.73
N ALA A 555 18.75 7.39 -3.91
CA ALA A 555 19.77 8.33 -4.40
C ALA A 555 19.80 9.63 -3.59
N GLU A 556 18.64 10.22 -3.33
CA GLU A 556 18.51 11.42 -2.52
C GLU A 556 19.11 11.24 -1.13
N TYR A 557 18.78 10.15 -0.46
CA TYR A 557 19.15 9.92 0.93
C TYR A 557 20.64 9.59 1.13
N LYS A 558 21.37 9.27 0.05
CA LYS A 558 22.85 9.21 0.07
C LYS A 558 23.49 10.61 0.08
N THR A 559 22.79 11.61 -0.42
CA THR A 559 23.37 12.93 -0.77
C THR A 559 22.88 14.08 0.13
N VAL A 560 21.70 13.97 0.72
CA VAL A 560 21.06 15.05 1.49
C VAL A 560 21.09 14.77 2.99
N GLU A 561 21.35 15.81 3.80
CA GLU A 561 21.26 15.72 5.26
C GLU A 561 19.83 15.34 5.73
N ARG A 562 19.76 14.44 6.71
CA ARG A 562 18.52 13.76 7.14
C ARG A 562 17.40 14.70 7.58
N GLU A 563 17.71 15.89 8.11
CA GLU A 563 16.71 16.83 8.64
C GLU A 563 15.77 17.39 7.56
N GLY A 564 16.26 17.62 6.33
CA GLY A 564 15.40 18.08 5.22
C GLY A 564 14.44 17.01 4.70
N ILE A 565 14.76 15.73 4.90
CA ILE A 565 13.98 14.59 4.43
C ILE A 565 12.73 14.37 5.30
N HIS A 566 12.83 14.68 6.58
CA HIS A 566 11.76 14.48 7.55
C HIS A 566 10.50 15.31 7.30
N ALA A 567 10.62 16.49 6.69
CA ALA A 567 9.50 17.35 6.32
C ALA A 567 8.58 16.76 5.22
N ILE A 568 8.98 15.65 4.60
CA ILE A 568 8.22 14.94 3.54
C ILE A 568 7.44 13.75 4.11
N LEU A 569 7.81 13.31 5.32
CA LEU A 569 7.23 12.16 6.01
C LEU A 569 6.16 12.59 7.02
N SER A 570 6.37 13.72 7.70
CA SER A 570 5.33 14.51 8.38
C SER A 570 4.54 15.33 7.37
#